data_AF-A0A2B8A0K7-F1
#
_entry.id   AF-A0A2B8A0K7-F1
#
_cell.length_a   1.000
_cell.length_b   1.000
_cell.length_c   1.000
_cell.angle_alpha   90.00
_cell.angle_beta   90.00
_cell.angle_gamma   90.00
#
_symmetry.space_group_name_H-M   'P 1'
#
loop_
_entity.id
_entity.type
_entity.pdbx_description
1 polymer ?
#
loop_
_entity_poly.entity_id
_entity_poly.type
_entity_poly.pdbx_seq_one_letter_code
_entity_poly.pdbx_strand_id
1 'polypeptide(L)' 'MNIHEYQAKEILKKFGVAVQRGLAVDSPDKAVAAAAQLQADTGTKCFVLKAQIHAGGRGKGTIQGTG' A
#
# COMPACT_ATOMS: atom_id res chain seq x y z
N MET A 1 -10.08 -8.27 16.78
CA MET A 1 -9.36 -7.01 16.56
C MET A 1 -8.40 -7.23 15.40
N ASN A 2 -8.48 -6.44 14.34
CA ASN A 2 -7.65 -6.59 13.14
C ASN A 2 -6.74 -5.37 12.97
N ILE A 3 -5.60 -5.56 12.31
CA ILE A 3 -4.71 -4.47 11.86
C ILE A 3 -4.77 -4.32 10.34
N HIS A 4 -4.33 -3.18 9.80
CA HIS A 4 -4.28 -2.96 8.36
C HIS A 4 -3.16 -3.76 7.68
N GLU A 5 -3.27 -3.96 6.36
CA GLU A 5 -2.27 -4.69 5.55
C GLU A 5 -0.87 -4.08 5.71
N TYR A 6 -0.74 -2.76 5.69
CA TYR A 6 0.57 -2.11 5.83
C TYR A 6 1.20 -2.36 7.21
N GLN A 7 0.41 -2.33 8.29
CA GLN A 7 0.88 -2.59 9.65
C GLN A 7 1.39 -4.02 9.80
N ALA A 8 0.62 -4.99 9.27
CA ALA A 8 1.03 -6.38 9.27
C ALA A 8 2.34 -6.60 8.49
N LYS A 9 2.49 -5.96 7.32
CA LYS A 9 3.73 -6.02 6.52
C LYS A 9 4.93 -5.43 7.25
N GLU A 10 4.78 -4.30 7.94
CA GLU A 10 5.87 -3.71 8.72
C GLU A 10 6.28 -4.60 9.90
N ILE A 11 5.33 -5.24 10.57
CA ILE A 11 5.64 -6.21 11.62
C ILE A 11 6.42 -7.39 11.03
N LEU A 12 5.93 -8.01 9.96
CA LEU A 12 6.60 -9.14 9.30
C LEU A 12 8.03 -8.79 8.86
N LYS A 13 8.21 -7.60 8.28
CA LYS A 13 9.52 -7.08 7.86
C LYS A 13 10.50 -6.96 9.03
N LYS A 14 10.04 -6.52 10.21
CA LYS A 14 10.89 -6.42 11.43
C LYS A 14 11.43 -7.78 11.87
N PHE A 15 10.75 -8.88 11.53
CA PHE A 15 11.19 -10.24 11.81
C PHE A 15 11.90 -10.91 10.62
N GLY A 16 12.33 -10.14 9.62
CA GLY A 16 13.10 -10.64 8.48
C GLY A 16 12.27 -11.38 7.42
N VAL A 17 10.94 -11.36 7.52
CA VAL A 17 10.07 -11.97 6.50
C VAL A 17 10.05 -11.08 5.25
N ALA A 18 10.30 -11.69 4.09
CA ALA A 18 10.23 -10.99 2.81
C ALA A 18 8.79 -10.53 2.54
N VAL A 19 8.61 -9.22 2.37
CA VAL A 19 7.33 -8.59 2.02
C VAL A 19 7.51 -7.65 0.84
N GLN A 20 6.41 -7.39 0.11
CA GLN A 20 6.40 -6.40 -0.97
C GLN A 20 6.72 -5.01 -0.42
N ARG A 21 7.68 -4.30 -1.04
CA ARG A 21 7.97 -2.90 -0.72
C ARG A 21 6.75 -2.03 -1.04
N GLY A 22 6.43 -1.13 -0.13
CA GLY A 22 5.32 -0.20 -0.26
C GLY A 22 5.36 0.85 0.84
N LEU A 23 4.63 1.94 0.64
CA LEU A 23 4.54 3.07 1.55
C LEU A 23 3.05 3.32 1.83
N ALA A 24 2.68 3.47 3.10
CA ALA A 24 1.35 3.91 3.47
C ALA A 24 1.27 5.43 3.34
N VAL A 25 0.20 5.92 2.69
CA VAL A 25 -0.02 7.34 2.39
C VAL A 25 -1.47 7.70 2.66
N ASP A 26 -1.73 8.96 2.98
CA ASP A 26 -3.04 9.50 3.36
C ASP A 26 -3.52 10.62 2.42
N SER A 27 -2.77 10.92 1.34
CA SER A 27 -3.18 11.87 0.31
C SER A 27 -2.73 11.45 -1.09
N PRO A 28 -3.39 11.94 -2.15
CA PRO A 28 -2.99 11.68 -3.55
C PRO A 28 -1.55 12.14 -3.86
N ASP A 29 -1.17 13.34 -3.41
CA ASP A 29 0.18 13.88 -3.66
C ASP A 29 1.27 13.01 -3.04
N LYS A 30 1.02 12.52 -1.82
CA LYS A 30 1.95 11.58 -1.16
C LYS A 30 2.01 10.24 -1.89
N ALA A 31 0.91 9.79 -2.52
CA ALA A 31 0.92 8.57 -3.33
C ALA A 31 1.83 8.71 -4.57
N VAL A 32 1.81 9.86 -5.23
CA VAL A 32 2.69 10.18 -6.36
C VAL A 32 4.16 10.21 -5.91
N ALA A 33 4.45 10.90 -4.81
CA ALA A 33 5.81 10.95 -4.24
C ALA A 33 6.31 9.55 -3.82
N ALA A 34 5.45 8.74 -3.20
CA ALA A 34 5.76 7.38 -2.83
C ALA A 34 6.06 6.48 -4.03
N ALA A 35 5.33 6.64 -5.14
CA ALA A 35 5.60 5.91 -6.37
C ALA A 35 6.98 6.28 -6.96
N ALA A 36 7.33 7.57 -6.99
CA ALA A 36 8.64 8.04 -7.43
C ALA A 36 9.77 7.48 -6.55
N GLN A 37 9.59 7.48 -5.23
CA GLN A 37 10.54 6.88 -4.29
C GLN A 37 10.72 5.37 -4.53
N LEU A 38 9.61 4.63 -4.65
CA LEU A 38 9.67 3.18 -4.94
C LEU A 38 10.35 2.90 -6.28
N GLN A 39 10.14 3.74 -7.30
CA GLN A 39 10.85 3.62 -8.57
C GLN A 39 12.36 3.78 -8.39
N ALA A 40 12.80 4.81 -7.65
CA ALA A 40 14.21 5.04 -7.39
C ALA A 40 14.84 3.89 -6.57
N ASP A 41 14.13 3.39 -5.57
CA ASP A 41 14.63 2.37 -4.64
C ASP A 41 14.67 0.95 -5.24
N THR A 42 13.79 0.64 -6.21
CA THR A 42 13.62 -0.73 -6.72
C THR A 42 13.75 -0.87 -8.23
N GLY A 43 13.76 0.24 -8.99
CA GLY A 43 13.65 0.22 -10.45
C GLY A 43 12.30 -0.27 -10.97
N THR A 44 11.25 -0.32 -10.14
CA THR A 44 9.93 -0.80 -10.59
C THR A 44 9.32 0.16 -11.60
N LYS A 45 8.60 -0.40 -12.57
CA LYS A 45 7.81 0.36 -13.56
C LYS A 45 6.30 0.19 -13.37
N CYS A 46 5.88 -0.63 -12.41
CA CYS A 46 4.49 -0.94 -12.13
C CYS A 46 4.19 -0.71 -10.65
N PHE A 47 3.03 -0.12 -10.37
CA PHE A 47 2.58 0.25 -9.04
C PHE A 47 1.19 -0.29 -8.77
N VAL A 48 0.92 -0.64 -7.52
CA VAL A 48 -0.40 -1.09 -7.08
C VAL A 48 -0.85 -0.20 -5.93
N LEU A 49 -1.93 0.55 -6.14
CA LEU A 49 -2.62 1.31 -5.11
C LEU A 49 -3.64 0.41 -4.42
N LYS A 50 -3.57 0.34 -3.09
CA LYS A 50 -4.44 -0.53 -2.29
C LYS A 50 -5.11 0.24 -1.16
N ALA A 51 -6.44 0.33 -1.20
CA ALA A 51 -7.22 0.85 -0.09
C ALA A 51 -6.88 0.10 1.21
N GLN A 52 -6.56 0.85 2.26
CA GLN A 52 -6.27 0.32 3.60
C GLN A 52 -7.56 0.31 4.42
N ILE A 53 -8.31 -0.79 4.30
CA ILE A 53 -9.54 -1.04 5.06
C ILE A 53 -9.47 -2.44 5.69
N HIS A 54 -10.22 -2.67 6.76
CA HIS A 54 -10.27 -3.98 7.41
C HIS A 54 -11.13 -5.00 6.65
N ALA A 55 -11.99 -4.56 5.73
CA ALA A 55 -12.81 -5.44 4.92
C ALA A 55 -11.99 -6.19 3.87
N GLY A 56 -12.34 -7.47 3.66
CA GLY A 56 -11.85 -8.27 2.54
C GLY A 56 -12.50 -7.87 1.20
N GLY A 57 -12.15 -8.56 0.11
CA GLY A 57 -12.83 -8.39 -1.19
C GLY A 57 -12.56 -7.07 -1.93
N ARG A 58 -11.61 -6.25 -1.45
CA ARG A 58 -11.27 -4.91 -1.97
C ARG A 58 -11.18 -4.81 -3.50
N GLY A 59 -10.53 -5.78 -4.16
CA GLY A 59 -10.35 -5.76 -5.63
C GLY A 59 -11.62 -6.01 -6.44
N LYS A 60 -12.69 -6.51 -5.81
CA LYS A 60 -14.03 -6.66 -6.42
C LYS A 60 -15.00 -5.55 -6.01
N GLY A 61 -14.57 -4.65 -5.12
CA GLY A 61 -15.38 -3.52 -4.67
C GLY A 61 -15.44 -2.42 -5.71
N THR A 62 -16.51 -1.62 -5.67
CA THR A 62 -16.67 -0.42 -6.47
C THR A 62 -16.56 0.81 -5.58
N ILE A 63 -16.04 1.91 -6.12
CA ILE A 63 -16.00 3.20 -5.45
C ILE A 63 -17.27 3.95 -5.86
N GLN A 64 -18.09 4.35 -4.89
CA GLN A 64 -19.23 5.24 -5.12
C GLN A 64 -18.95 6.58 -4.44
N GLY A 65 -18.68 7.61 -5.24
CA GLY A 65 -18.31 8.95 -4.79
C GLY A 65 -17.23 9.58 -5.67
N THR A 66 -17.16 10.90 -5.67
CA THR A 66 -16.21 11.69 -6.47
C THR A 66 -14.94 11.96 -5.68
N GLY A 67 -13.79 11.72 -6.32
CA GLY A 67 -12.55 12.43 -5.96
C GLY A 67 -12.68 13.93 -6.24
#